data_AF-A0A965QYG4-F1
#
_entry.id   AF-A0A965QYG4-F1
#
_cell.length_a   1.000
_cell.length_b   1.000
_cell.length_c   1.000
_cell.angle_alpha   90.00
_cell.angle_beta   90.00
_cell.angle_gamma   90.00
#
_symmetry.space_group_name_H-M   'P 1'
#
loop_
_entity.id
_entity.type
_entity.pdbx_description
1 polymer ?
#
loop_
_entity_poly.entity_id
_entity_poly.type
_entity_poly.pdbx_seq_one_letter_code
_entity_poly.pdbx_strand_id
1 'polypeptide(L)'
;MQETAFDPSYTLTLVFALALLAHTWLKFWLASRQIRHVAAHRAAVPPMFAASISLAAHHKAADYTVAKTRFGLLDLAWGVA
;
A
#
# COMPACT_ATOMS: atom_id res chain seq x y z
N MET A 1 25.45 37.50 17.79
CA MET A 1 24.51 36.45 18.23
C MET A 1 23.22 36.67 17.44
N GLN A 2 23.09 36.06 16.26
CA GLN A 2 21.79 35.99 15.61
C GLN A 2 21.14 34.71 16.11
N GLU A 3 20.03 34.85 16.84
CA GLU A 3 19.26 33.71 17.29
C GLU A 3 18.79 32.91 16.07
N THR A 4 19.18 31.65 16.00
CA THR A 4 18.67 30.68 15.03
C THR A 4 17.24 30.30 15.41
N ALA A 5 16.32 31.27 15.35
CA ALA A 5 14.90 31.02 15.43
C ALA A 5 14.46 30.53 14.05
N PHE A 6 14.18 29.22 13.96
CA PHE A 6 13.64 28.47 12.83
C PHE A 6 13.01 29.32 11.70
N ASP A 7 13.63 29.35 10.52
CA ASP A 7 13.03 29.93 9.31
C ASP A 7 11.69 29.22 9.01
N PRO A 8 10.54 29.94 8.97
CA PRO A 8 9.24 29.31 8.80
C PRO A 8 9.10 28.52 7.49
N SER A 9 9.70 29.01 6.40
CA SER A 9 9.68 28.36 5.09
C SER A 9 10.47 27.05 5.08
N TYR A 10 11.65 27.03 5.71
CA TYR A 10 12.48 25.84 5.84
C TYR A 10 11.81 24.79 6.71
N THR A 11 11.24 25.21 7.84
CA THR A 11 10.48 24.34 8.75
C THR A 11 9.29 23.70 8.03
N LEU A 12 8.49 24.47 7.30
CA LEU A 12 7.36 23.95 6.53
C LEU A 12 7.81 22.94 5.47
N THR A 13 8.90 23.22 4.77
CA THR A 13 9.47 22.33 3.74
C THR A 13 9.86 20.98 4.34
N LEU A 14 10.53 20.99 5.50
CA LEU A 14 10.91 19.76 6.20
C LEU A 14 9.69 18.97 6.68
N VAL A 15 8.71 19.65 7.30
CA VAL A 15 7.46 19.00 7.75
C VAL A 15 6.73 18.37 6.58
N PHE A 16 6.61 19.08 5.47
CA PHE A 16 5.98 18.57 4.25
C PHE A 16 6.71 17.36 3.68
N ALA A 17 8.05 17.43 3.56
CA ALA A 17 8.86 16.32 3.06
C ALA A 17 8.72 15.07 3.96
N LEU A 18 8.75 15.25 5.29
CA LEU A 18 8.53 14.17 6.25
C LEU A 18 7.13 13.58 6.14
N ALA A 19 6.09 14.41 6.00
CA ALA A 19 4.73 13.95 5.81
C ALA A 19 4.56 13.15 4.51
N LEU A 20 5.19 13.59 3.42
CA LEU A 20 5.16 12.89 2.13
C LEU A 20 5.87 11.53 2.22
N LEU A 21 7.03 11.47 2.88
CA LEU A 21 7.74 10.21 3.14
C LEU A 21 6.92 9.27 4.03
N ALA A 22 6.31 9.79 5.11
CA ALA A 22 5.47 9.00 5.98
C ALA A 22 4.24 8.44 5.24
N HIS A 23 3.60 9.26 4.40
CA HIS A 23 2.46 8.85 3.58
C HIS A 23 2.82 7.73 2.59
N THR A 24 3.89 7.92 1.83
CA THR A 24 4.34 6.93 0.84
C THR A 24 4.78 5.63 1.50
N TRP A 25 5.52 5.71 2.61
CA TRP A 25 5.89 4.56 3.43
C TRP A 25 4.65 3.80 3.94
N LEU A 26 3.67 4.53 4.47
CA LEU A 26 2.44 3.95 4.99
C LEU A 26 1.67 3.20 3.88
N LYS A 27 1.53 3.79 2.69
CA LYS A 27 0.92 3.13 1.52
C LYS A 27 1.66 1.84 1.16
N PHE A 28 2.99 1.90 1.11
CA PHE A 28 3.82 0.73 0.81
C PHE A 28 3.64 -0.40 1.84
N TRP A 29 3.62 -0.05 3.12
CA TRP A 29 3.41 -0.99 4.21
C TRP A 29 2.01 -1.63 4.18
N LEU A 30 0.94 -0.84 3.98
CA LEU A 30 -0.44 -1.35 3.89
C LEU A 30 -0.60 -2.30 2.70
N ALA A 31 -0.12 -1.91 1.53
CA ALA A 31 -0.18 -2.74 0.33
C ALA A 31 0.56 -4.06 0.53
N SER A 32 1.75 -4.03 1.13
CA SER A 32 2.51 -5.24 1.47
C SER A 32 1.76 -6.14 2.46
N ARG A 33 1.10 -5.55 3.46
CA ARG A 33 0.26 -6.29 4.42
C ARG A 33 -0.95 -6.93 3.72
N GLN A 34 -1.60 -6.20 2.81
CA GLN A 34 -2.74 -6.70 2.04
C GLN A 34 -2.35 -7.87 1.13
N ILE A 35 -1.22 -7.78 0.42
CA ILE A 35 -0.68 -8.86 -0.39
C ILE A 35 -0.44 -10.12 0.45
N ARG A 36 0.24 -9.98 1.60
CA ARG A 36 0.50 -11.12 2.50
C ARG A 36 -0.78 -11.78 2.98
N HIS A 37 -1.77 -10.98 3.36
CA HIS A 37 -3.06 -11.49 3.83
C HIS A 37 -3.81 -12.27 2.73
N VAL A 38 -3.88 -11.71 1.51
CA VAL A 38 -4.52 -12.40 0.38
C VAL A 38 -3.78 -13.68 0.02
N ALA A 39 -2.45 -13.63 -0.05
CA ALA A 39 -1.63 -14.80 -0.37
C ALA A 39 -1.80 -15.92 0.67
N ALA A 40 -1.93 -15.59 1.94
CA ALA A 40 -2.12 -16.58 3.02
C ALA A 40 -3.52 -17.25 2.97
N HIS A 41 -4.58 -16.51 2.60
CA HIS A 41 -5.95 -17.02 2.64
C HIS A 41 -6.48 -17.56 1.30
N ARG A 42 -5.69 -17.47 0.22
CA ARG A 42 -6.12 -17.89 -1.13
C ARG A 42 -6.57 -19.35 -1.24
N ALA A 43 -6.16 -20.22 -0.32
CA ALA A 43 -6.37 -21.67 -0.39
C ALA A 43 -7.77 -22.13 0.01
N ALA A 44 -8.60 -21.24 0.57
CA ALA A 44 -9.96 -21.58 0.97
C ALA A 44 -10.92 -20.45 0.65
N VAL A 45 -12.06 -20.80 0.05
CA VAL A 45 -13.17 -19.86 -0.09
C VAL A 45 -13.87 -19.74 1.27
N PRO A 46 -14.16 -18.54 1.78
CA PRO A 46 -14.93 -18.40 3.00
C PRO A 46 -16.29 -19.11 2.87
N PRO A 47 -16.76 -19.84 3.91
CA PRO A 47 -17.92 -20.72 3.80
C PRO A 47 -19.18 -20.06 3.23
N MET A 48 -19.39 -18.78 3.55
CA MET A 48 -20.52 -17.97 3.06
C MET A 48 -20.53 -17.76 1.53
N PHE A 49 -19.38 -17.94 0.85
CA PHE A 49 -19.25 -17.77 -0.60
C PHE A 49 -19.01 -19.09 -1.35
N ALA A 50 -18.85 -20.21 -0.63
CA ALA A 50 -18.53 -21.50 -1.22
C ALA A 50 -19.62 -22.02 -2.20
N ALA A 51 -20.87 -21.57 -2.02
CA ALA A 51 -21.98 -21.90 -2.91
C ALA A 51 -21.98 -21.11 -4.23
N SER A 52 -21.28 -19.97 -4.29
CA SER A 52 -21.33 -19.03 -5.43
C SER A 52 -20.02 -18.93 -6.20
N ILE A 53 -18.89 -19.23 -5.56
CA ILE A 53 -17.56 -19.03 -6.13
C ILE A 53 -16.76 -20.32 -5.97
N SER A 54 -16.26 -20.85 -7.09
CA SER A 54 -15.36 -22.00 -7.08
C SER A 54 -14.00 -21.62 -6.49
N LEU A 55 -13.30 -22.60 -5.91
CA LEU A 55 -11.95 -22.41 -5.39
C LEU A 55 -10.99 -21.87 -6.47
N ALA A 56 -11.09 -22.38 -7.70
CA ALA A 56 -10.29 -21.92 -8.82
C ALA A 56 -10.54 -20.43 -9.16
N ALA A 57 -11.80 -19.98 -9.14
CA ALA A 57 -12.15 -18.59 -9.36
C ALA A 57 -11.63 -17.69 -8.23
N HIS A 58 -11.70 -18.15 -6.97
CA HIS A 58 -11.14 -17.44 -5.83
C HIS A 58 -9.60 -17.31 -5.93
N HIS A 59 -8.91 -18.38 -6.32
CA HIS A 59 -7.46 -18.33 -6.58
C HIS A 59 -7.11 -17.31 -7.67
N LYS A 60 -7.84 -17.31 -8.79
CA LYS A 60 -7.63 -16.34 -9.87
C LYS A 60 -7.82 -14.90 -9.38
N ALA A 61 -8.84 -14.65 -8.57
CA ALA A 61 -9.09 -13.33 -7.99
C ALA A 61 -7.97 -12.94 -7.00
N ALA A 62 -7.47 -13.87 -6.19
CA ALA A 62 -6.36 -13.64 -5.29
C ALA A 62 -5.06 -13.29 -6.05
N ASP A 63 -4.72 -14.07 -7.08
CA ASP A 63 -3.53 -13.83 -7.92
C ASP A 63 -3.62 -12.49 -8.66
N TYR A 64 -4.78 -12.19 -9.26
CA TYR A 64 -5.03 -10.89 -9.89
C TYR A 64 -4.86 -9.74 -8.89
N THR A 65 -5.41 -9.88 -7.69
CA THR A 65 -5.29 -8.86 -6.64
C THR A 65 -3.83 -8.62 -6.28
N VAL A 66 -3.03 -9.68 -6.10
CA VAL A 66 -1.60 -9.54 -5.80
C VAL A 66 -0.86 -8.86 -6.95
N ALA A 67 -1.11 -9.26 -8.20
CA ALA A 67 -0.49 -8.67 -9.38
C ALA A 67 -0.84 -7.18 -9.51
N LYS A 68 -2.12 -6.84 -9.37
CA LYS A 68 -2.62 -5.46 -9.43
C LYS A 68 -2.01 -4.59 -8.33
N THR A 69 -1.95 -5.08 -7.09
CA THR A 69 -1.35 -4.33 -5.99
C THR A 69 0.15 -4.11 -6.21
N ARG A 70 0.88 -5.12 -6.71
CA ARG A 70 2.31 -4.97 -7.05
C ARG A 70 2.54 -3.93 -8.13
N PHE A 71 1.71 -3.92 -9.17
CA PHE A 71 1.77 -2.91 -10.22
C PHE A 71 1.54 -1.50 -9.65
N GLY A 72 0.52 -1.33 -8.80
CA GLY A 72 0.27 -0.06 -8.13
C GLY A 72 1.41 0.40 -7.21
N LEU A 73 2.18 -0.52 -6.62
CA LEU A 73 3.39 -0.17 -5.86
C LEU A 73 4.52 0.33 -6.75
N LEU A 74 4.65 -0.20 -7.97
CA LEU A 74 5.62 0.30 -8.95
C LEU A 74 5.24 1.71 -9.42
N ASP A 75 3.95 1.95 -9.72
CA ASP A 75 3.46 3.29 -10.07
C ASP A 75 3.70 4.30 -8.94
N LEU A 76 3.45 3.90 -7.69
CA LEU A 76 3.73 4.74 -6.52
C LEU A 76 5.21 5.07 -6.41
N ALA A 77 6.10 4.10 -6.65
CA ALA A 77 7.54 4.31 -6.60
C ALA A 77 8.04 5.22 -7.73
N TRP A 78 7.39 5.16 -8.89
CA TRP A 78 7.70 6.01 -10.04
C TRP A 78 7.13 7.43 -9.91
N GLY A 79 6.24 7.68 -8.94
CA GLY A 79 5.62 8.98 -8.68
C GLY A 79 4.48 9.33 -9.65
N VAL A 80 3.90 8.34 -10.32
CA VAL A 80 2.79 8.52 -11.29
C VAL A 80 1.41 8.49 -10.59
N ALA A 81 1.39 8.25 -9.27
CA ALA A 81 0.21 8.02 -8.44
C ALA A 81 -0.39 9.28 -7.80
#